data_AF-A0A2E8RR15-F1
#
_entry.id   AF-A0A2E8RR15-F1
#
_cell.length_a   1.000
_cell.length_b   1.000
_cell.length_c   1.000
_cell.angle_alpha   90.00
_cell.angle_beta   90.00
_cell.angle_gamma   90.00
#
_symmetry.space_group_name_H-M   'P 1'
#
loop_
_entity.id
_entity.type
_entity.pdbx_description
1 polymer ?
#
loop_
_entity_poly.entity_id
_entity_poly.type
_entity_poly.pdbx_seq_one_letter_code
_entity_poly.pdbx_strand_id
1 'polypeptide(L)'
;MKPINIEDELKLVDVERIQLTFDSFGNLSVQMPDGVVHCPVVPIRSFPLSDANRYIAIQTDDRSPQEVCLIEDIEQLNEKNRKVLENALDKAYFMPIITGLLSINRRFGVTEWEVETNRGPVTFDLSSRSAITQFEEGRLLIKDIDGNRYEIPNYFKLDKRSVTLIETQV
;
A
#
# COMPACT_ATOMS: atom_id res chain seq x y z
N MET A 1 15.18 -18.58 -30.14
CA MET A 1 14.23 -18.11 -29.12
C MET A 1 12.89 -17.95 -29.81
N LYS A 2 11.84 -18.69 -29.43
CA LYS A 2 10.50 -18.45 -30.00
C LYS A 2 10.00 -17.11 -29.45
N PRO A 3 9.32 -16.27 -30.26
CA PRO A 3 8.70 -15.06 -29.75
C PRO A 3 7.69 -15.45 -28.66
N ILE A 4 7.79 -14.82 -27.50
CA ILE A 4 6.79 -14.93 -26.44
C ILE A 4 5.57 -14.17 -26.96
N ASN A 5 4.47 -14.90 -27.17
CA ASN A 5 3.21 -14.33 -27.62
C ASN A 5 2.47 -13.82 -26.38
N ILE A 6 2.58 -12.52 -26.11
CA ILE A 6 2.07 -11.85 -24.89
C ILE A 6 0.54 -12.06 -24.75
N GLU A 7 -0.16 -12.25 -25.86
CA GLU A 7 -1.61 -12.47 -25.90
C GLU A 7 -2.05 -13.82 -25.31
N ASP A 8 -1.18 -14.82 -25.25
CA ASP A 8 -1.52 -16.17 -24.79
C ASP A 8 -1.39 -16.36 -23.25
N GLU A 9 -0.71 -15.45 -22.55
CA GLU A 9 -0.48 -15.56 -21.09
C GLU A 9 -1.38 -14.65 -20.24
N LEU A 10 -2.01 -13.63 -20.84
CA LEU A 10 -2.95 -12.77 -20.15
C LEU A 10 -4.36 -13.28 -20.39
N LYS A 11 -4.91 -14.04 -19.43
CA LYS A 11 -6.37 -14.20 -19.34
C LYS A 11 -6.95 -12.83 -19.01
N LEU A 12 -7.25 -12.04 -20.05
CA LEU A 12 -8.12 -10.88 -19.97
C LEU A 12 -9.50 -11.41 -19.58
N VAL A 13 -9.73 -11.47 -18.27
CA VAL A 13 -10.99 -11.89 -17.70
C VAL A 13 -11.98 -10.75 -17.94
N ASP A 14 -13.21 -11.10 -18.30
CA ASP A 14 -14.32 -10.15 -18.33
C ASP A 14 -14.54 -9.65 -16.89
N VAL A 15 -13.89 -8.54 -16.56
CA VAL A 15 -13.78 -8.01 -15.20
C VAL A 15 -15.15 -7.63 -14.64
N GLU A 16 -16.15 -7.45 -15.51
CA GLU A 16 -17.54 -7.22 -15.09
C GLU A 16 -18.14 -8.44 -14.37
N ARG A 17 -17.60 -9.64 -14.59
CA ARG A 17 -18.16 -10.91 -14.09
C ARG A 17 -17.43 -11.50 -12.89
N ILE A 18 -16.33 -10.91 -12.44
CA ILE A 18 -15.68 -11.35 -11.21
C ILE A 18 -16.50 -10.91 -9.99
N GLN A 19 -16.32 -11.57 -8.85
CA GLN A 19 -16.84 -11.08 -7.57
C GLN A 19 -15.71 -10.94 -6.57
N LEU A 20 -15.60 -9.75 -5.97
CA LEU A 20 -14.61 -9.46 -4.93
C LEU A 20 -15.32 -9.40 -3.58
N THR A 21 -14.78 -10.12 -2.60
CA THR A 21 -15.30 -10.14 -1.22
C THR A 21 -14.17 -10.23 -0.20
N PHE A 22 -14.44 -9.78 1.03
CA PHE A 22 -13.61 -10.14 2.17
C PHE A 22 -14.22 -11.35 2.89
N ASP A 23 -13.38 -12.31 3.27
CA ASP A 23 -13.80 -13.41 4.13
C ASP A 23 -13.96 -12.97 5.60
N SER A 24 -14.34 -13.90 6.48
CA SER A 24 -14.50 -13.64 7.93
C SER A 24 -13.20 -13.27 8.65
N PHE A 25 -12.05 -13.56 8.03
CA PHE A 25 -10.71 -13.25 8.56
C PHE A 25 -10.15 -11.94 7.98
N GLY A 26 -10.89 -11.30 7.06
CA GLY A 26 -10.50 -10.05 6.43
C GLY A 26 -9.61 -10.21 5.19
N ASN A 27 -9.41 -11.44 4.71
CA ASN A 27 -8.66 -11.70 3.48
C ASN A 27 -9.51 -11.38 2.26
N LEU A 28 -8.89 -10.82 1.22
CA LEU A 28 -9.57 -10.63 -0.06
C LEU A 28 -9.68 -11.97 -0.78
N SER A 29 -10.84 -12.22 -1.39
CA SER A 29 -11.09 -13.32 -2.31
C SER A 29 -11.64 -12.80 -3.63
N VAL A 30 -11.30 -13.51 -4.72
CA VAL A 30 -11.88 -13.29 -6.04
C VAL A 30 -12.56 -14.56 -6.54
N GLN A 31 -13.83 -14.45 -6.90
CA GLN A 31 -14.55 -15.50 -7.61
C GLN A 31 -14.53 -15.18 -9.11
N MET A 32 -14.04 -16.13 -9.89
CA MET A 32 -13.94 -16.06 -11.34
C MET A 32 -15.28 -16.44 -12.00
N PRO A 33 -15.52 -16.09 -13.28
CA PRO A 33 -16.78 -16.37 -13.96
C PRO A 33 -17.10 -17.87 -14.12
N ASP A 34 -16.08 -18.73 -14.06
CA ASP A 34 -16.21 -20.20 -14.04
C ASP A 34 -16.58 -20.76 -12.65
N GLY A 35 -16.72 -19.89 -11.65
CA GLY A 35 -17.05 -20.22 -10.27
C GLY A 35 -15.85 -20.55 -9.38
N VAL A 36 -14.63 -20.59 -9.92
CA VAL A 36 -13.42 -20.83 -9.14
C VAL A 36 -13.16 -19.65 -8.20
N VAL A 37 -12.89 -19.94 -6.93
CA VAL A 37 -12.58 -18.92 -5.91
C VAL A 37 -11.10 -19.01 -5.56
N HIS A 38 -10.41 -17.89 -5.65
CA HIS A 38 -9.04 -17.73 -5.18
C HIS A 38 -9.04 -16.94 -3.87
N CYS A 39 -8.42 -17.50 -2.83
CA CYS A 39 -8.29 -16.89 -1.50
C CYS A 39 -7.13 -17.56 -0.72
N PRO A 40 -6.29 -16.78 -0.02
CA PRO A 40 -6.22 -15.33 -0.03
C PRO A 40 -5.61 -14.80 -1.35
N VAL A 41 -6.05 -13.62 -1.78
CA VAL A 41 -5.43 -12.86 -2.87
C VAL A 41 -5.11 -11.45 -2.44
N VAL A 42 -4.17 -10.80 -3.13
CA VAL A 42 -3.77 -9.40 -2.90
C VAL A 42 -3.81 -8.60 -4.21
N PRO A 43 -4.27 -7.33 -4.18
CA PRO A 43 -4.20 -6.46 -5.34
C PRO A 43 -2.87 -5.71 -5.41
N ILE A 44 -2.25 -5.71 -6.58
CA ILE A 44 -0.97 -5.06 -6.86
C ILE A 44 -1.15 -4.04 -8.00
N ARG A 45 -0.81 -2.78 -7.74
CA ARG A 45 -0.70 -1.72 -8.76
C ARG A 45 0.54 -1.97 -9.61
N SER A 46 0.34 -2.20 -10.91
CA SER A 46 1.45 -2.27 -11.88
C SER A 46 2.14 -0.91 -12.07
N PHE A 47 1.37 0.18 -12.00
CA PHE A 47 1.86 1.55 -12.20
C PHE A 47 1.40 2.48 -11.06
N PRO A 48 1.95 2.31 -9.84
CA PRO A 48 1.42 2.98 -8.64
C PRO A 48 1.53 4.51 -8.64
N LEU A 49 2.38 5.09 -9.49
CA LEU A 49 2.60 6.54 -9.55
C LEU A 49 1.88 7.20 -10.74
N SER A 50 1.94 6.60 -11.93
CA SER A 50 1.34 7.20 -13.14
C SER A 50 -0.14 6.84 -13.31
N ASP A 51 -0.53 5.61 -12.96
CA ASP A 51 -1.85 5.07 -13.25
C ASP A 51 -2.36 4.21 -12.08
N ALA A 52 -2.50 4.81 -10.90
CA ALA A 52 -2.79 4.09 -9.64
C ALA A 52 -4.14 3.33 -9.62
N ASN A 53 -5.02 3.61 -10.58
CA ASN A 53 -6.34 2.99 -10.74
C ASN A 53 -6.41 2.04 -11.95
N ARG A 54 -5.30 1.84 -12.67
CA ARG A 54 -5.24 0.98 -13.85
C ARG A 54 -4.23 -0.14 -13.67
N TYR A 55 -4.45 -1.22 -14.42
CA TYR A 55 -3.59 -2.40 -14.46
C TYR A 55 -3.30 -2.96 -13.06
N ILE A 56 -4.38 -3.24 -12.32
CA ILE A 56 -4.30 -3.83 -10.99
C ILE A 56 -4.26 -5.36 -11.14
N ALA A 57 -3.11 -5.96 -10.84
CA ALA A 57 -2.94 -7.40 -10.84
C ALA A 57 -3.51 -7.98 -9.55
N ILE A 58 -4.33 -9.03 -9.64
CA ILE A 58 -4.76 -9.83 -8.49
C ILE A 58 -3.86 -11.06 -8.44
N GLN A 59 -3.18 -11.27 -7.32
CA GLN A 59 -2.24 -12.38 -7.15
C GLN A 59 -2.61 -13.23 -5.93
N THR A 60 -2.30 -14.52 -5.96
CA THR A 60 -2.41 -15.36 -4.74
C THR A 60 -1.44 -14.86 -3.67
N ASP A 61 -1.93 -14.81 -2.42
CA ASP A 61 -1.11 -14.41 -1.27
C ASP A 61 -0.47 -15.65 -0.62
N ASP A 62 0.48 -16.25 -1.35
CA ASP A 62 1.25 -17.40 -0.91
C ASP A 62 2.76 -17.21 -1.21
N ARG A 63 3.59 -18.22 -0.93
CA ARG A 63 5.05 -18.13 -1.09
C ARG A 63 5.53 -17.95 -2.53
N SER A 64 4.71 -18.30 -3.51
CA SER A 64 5.00 -18.23 -4.94
C SER A 64 3.80 -17.59 -5.64
N PRO A 65 3.58 -16.28 -5.46
CA PRO A 65 2.39 -15.58 -5.92
C PRO A 65 2.16 -15.82 -7.42
N GLN A 66 0.94 -16.22 -7.75
CA GLN A 66 0.51 -16.43 -9.14
C GLN A 66 -0.52 -15.36 -9.50
N GLU A 67 -0.37 -14.76 -10.68
CA GLU A 67 -1.38 -13.86 -11.21
C GLU A 67 -2.67 -14.63 -11.52
N VAL A 68 -3.76 -14.19 -10.89
CA VAL A 68 -5.10 -14.74 -11.07
C VAL A 68 -5.81 -14.02 -12.22
N CYS A 69 -5.73 -12.68 -12.21
CA CYS A 69 -6.27 -11.83 -13.27
C CYS A 69 -5.69 -10.42 -13.21
N LEU A 70 -5.92 -9.66 -14.29
CA LEU A 70 -5.57 -8.25 -14.41
C LEU A 70 -6.84 -7.41 -14.58
N ILE A 71 -7.00 -6.39 -13.75
CA ILE A 71 -8.06 -5.39 -13.84
C ILE A 71 -7.49 -4.19 -14.58
N GLU A 72 -7.91 -3.95 -15.82
CA GLU A 72 -7.35 -2.87 -16.65
C GLU A 72 -7.67 -1.49 -16.05
N ASP A 73 -8.89 -1.29 -15.59
CA ASP A 73 -9.35 -0.07 -14.93
C ASP A 73 -10.39 -0.41 -13.87
N ILE A 74 -10.22 0.08 -12.63
CA ILE A 74 -11.18 -0.15 -11.55
C ILE A 74 -12.57 0.43 -11.86
N GLU A 75 -12.65 1.41 -12.77
CA GLU A 75 -13.91 1.99 -13.23
C GLU A 75 -14.77 1.00 -14.05
N GLN A 76 -14.16 -0.07 -14.59
CA GLN A 76 -14.90 -1.15 -15.26
C GLN A 76 -15.60 -2.10 -14.28
N LEU A 77 -15.23 -2.06 -13.00
CA LEU A 77 -15.89 -2.85 -11.97
C LEU A 77 -17.26 -2.25 -11.63
N ASN A 78 -18.22 -3.13 -11.31
CA ASN A 78 -19.43 -2.72 -10.62
C ASN A 78 -19.09 -2.07 -9.26
N GLU A 79 -19.99 -1.22 -8.77
CA GLU A 79 -19.76 -0.40 -7.57
C GLU A 79 -19.35 -1.23 -6.34
N LYS A 80 -19.94 -2.42 -6.17
CA LYS A 80 -19.63 -3.31 -5.04
C LYS A 80 -18.19 -3.81 -5.11
N ASN A 81 -17.78 -4.36 -6.26
CA ASN A 81 -16.42 -4.86 -6.46
C ASN A 81 -15.40 -3.74 -6.38
N ARG A 82 -15.70 -2.57 -6.95
CA ARG A 82 -14.83 -1.40 -6.89
C ARG A 82 -14.51 -1.00 -5.45
N LYS A 83 -15.55 -0.85 -4.61
CA LYS A 83 -15.38 -0.53 -3.18
C LYS A 83 -14.55 -1.58 -2.43
N VAL A 84 -14.74 -2.86 -2.73
CA VAL A 84 -13.93 -3.94 -2.12
C VAL A 84 -12.47 -3.84 -2.56
N LEU A 85 -12.22 -3.61 -3.86
CA LEU A 85 -10.88 -3.47 -4.40
C LEU A 85 -10.17 -2.22 -3.85
N GLU A 86 -10.84 -1.08 -3.81
CA GLU A 86 -10.32 0.17 -3.21
C GLU A 86 -9.92 -0.06 -1.76
N ASN A 87 -10.78 -0.71 -0.96
CA ASN A 87 -10.46 -1.04 0.43
C ASN A 87 -9.25 -2.00 0.53
N ALA A 88 -9.17 -2.99 -0.35
CA ALA A 88 -8.04 -3.90 -0.38
C ALA A 88 -6.74 -3.21 -0.81
N LEU A 89 -6.79 -2.31 -1.79
CA LEU A 89 -5.67 -1.47 -2.21
C LEU A 89 -5.25 -0.50 -1.10
N ASP A 90 -6.21 0.09 -0.38
CA ASP A 90 -5.94 0.97 0.77
C ASP A 90 -5.27 0.22 1.92
N LYS A 91 -5.61 -1.06 2.12
CA LYS A 91 -4.92 -1.94 3.07
C LYS A 91 -3.52 -2.33 2.57
N ALA A 92 -3.40 -2.74 1.31
CA ALA A 92 -2.15 -3.22 0.72
C ALA A 92 -1.10 -2.11 0.56
N TYR A 93 -1.54 -0.88 0.28
CA TYR A 93 -0.70 0.30 0.08
C TYR A 93 -0.83 1.31 1.22
N PHE A 94 -1.28 0.84 2.38
CA PHE A 94 -1.53 1.70 3.53
C PHE A 94 -0.27 2.50 3.90
N MET A 95 -0.40 3.83 3.92
CA MET A 95 0.65 4.75 4.34
C MET A 95 0.04 5.77 5.31
N PRO A 96 0.04 5.50 6.63
CA PRO A 96 -0.50 6.43 7.61
C PRO A 96 0.12 7.82 7.49
N ILE A 97 -0.73 8.85 7.64
CA ILE A 97 -0.30 10.24 7.68
C ILE A 97 0.06 10.57 9.12
N ILE A 98 1.31 10.89 9.38
CA ILE A 98 1.77 11.38 10.68
C ILE A 98 1.27 12.81 10.85
N THR A 99 0.46 13.02 11.87
CA THR A 99 -0.18 14.30 12.21
C THR A 99 0.51 15.02 13.39
N GLY A 100 1.46 14.37 14.04
CA GLY A 100 2.29 14.95 15.10
C GLY A 100 3.32 13.96 15.64
N LEU A 101 4.41 14.48 16.22
CA LEU A 101 5.45 13.68 16.87
C LEU A 101 5.41 13.92 18.38
N LEU A 102 5.36 12.81 19.12
CA LEU A 102 5.44 12.80 20.56
C LEU A 102 6.92 12.75 20.98
N SER A 103 7.69 11.77 20.51
CA SER A 103 9.11 11.68 20.89
C SER A 103 9.95 10.99 19.83
N ILE A 104 11.26 11.26 19.87
CA ILE A 104 12.27 10.52 19.11
C ILE A 104 13.39 10.13 20.09
N ASN A 105 13.57 8.83 20.33
CA ASN A 105 14.56 8.31 21.25
C ASN A 105 15.61 7.49 20.50
N ARG A 106 16.89 7.83 20.65
CA ARG A 106 17.97 7.05 20.04
C ARG A 106 18.46 5.96 20.99
N ARG A 107 18.42 4.70 20.55
CA ARG A 107 18.88 3.54 21.33
C ARG A 107 19.56 2.53 20.40
N PHE A 108 20.71 2.01 20.81
CA PHE A 108 21.42 0.92 20.09
C PHE A 108 21.61 1.14 18.57
N GLY A 109 21.82 2.38 18.14
CA GLY A 109 22.03 2.71 16.72
C GLY A 109 20.75 2.95 15.90
N VAL A 110 19.57 2.64 16.45
CA VAL A 110 18.26 2.95 15.86
C VAL A 110 17.61 4.18 16.52
N THR A 111 16.59 4.74 15.88
CA THR A 111 15.73 5.77 16.48
C THR A 111 14.29 5.27 16.58
N GLU A 112 13.78 5.22 17.79
CA GLU A 112 12.38 4.93 18.12
C GLU A 112 11.59 6.24 17.99
N TRP A 113 10.52 6.21 17.19
CA TRP A 113 9.62 7.33 16.95
C TRP A 113 8.26 7.01 17.58
N GLU A 114 7.77 7.90 18.42
CA GLU A 114 6.40 7.88 18.93
C GLU A 114 5.61 9.00 18.25
N VAL A 115 4.56 8.64 17.51
CA VAL A 115 3.84 9.58 16.66
C VAL A 115 2.33 9.42 16.78
N GLU A 116 1.63 10.51 16.47
CA GLU A 116 0.18 10.48 16.20
C GLU A 116 -0.02 10.37 14.69
N THR A 117 -0.95 9.51 14.27
CA THR A 117 -1.36 9.38 12.87
C THR A 117 -2.85 9.63 12.71
N ASN A 118 -3.29 9.82 11.46
CA ASN A 118 -4.72 9.87 11.13
C ASN A 118 -5.50 8.58 11.47
N ARG A 119 -4.83 7.51 11.92
CA ARG A 119 -5.45 6.25 12.38
C ARG A 119 -5.09 5.88 13.83
N GLY A 120 -4.59 6.85 14.59
CA GLY A 120 -4.21 6.69 16.00
C GLY A 120 -2.70 6.68 16.24
N PRO A 121 -2.28 6.56 17.50
CA PRO A 121 -0.88 6.61 17.88
C PRO A 121 -0.13 5.34 17.45
N VAL A 122 1.11 5.49 17.01
CA VAL A 122 2.00 4.40 16.60
C VAL A 122 3.41 4.66 17.12
N THR A 123 4.10 3.58 17.51
CA THR A 123 5.53 3.59 17.82
C THR A 123 6.25 2.68 16.84
N PHE A 124 7.31 3.16 16.21
CA PHE A 124 8.11 2.38 15.26
C PHE A 124 9.60 2.78 15.31
N ASP A 125 10.46 1.88 14.82
CA ASP A 125 11.91 2.09 14.79
C ASP A 125 12.43 2.37 13.37
N LEU A 126 13.35 3.33 13.26
CA LEU A 126 14.12 3.58 12.05
C LEU A 126 15.57 3.10 12.21
N SER A 127 16.07 2.36 11.21
CA SER A 127 17.44 1.86 11.20
C SER A 127 18.49 2.96 11.01
N SER A 128 18.14 4.03 10.30
CA SER A 128 19.01 5.19 10.08
C SER A 128 18.23 6.36 9.47
N ARG A 129 18.88 7.53 9.34
CA ARG A 129 18.29 8.71 8.67
C ARG A 129 17.98 8.51 7.19
N SER A 130 18.66 7.58 6.51
CA SER A 130 18.35 7.29 5.10
C SER A 130 17.00 6.60 4.90
N ALA A 131 16.36 6.15 5.99
CA ALA A 131 14.99 5.70 6.01
C ALA A 131 13.95 6.82 5.79
N ILE A 132 14.40 8.09 5.85
CA ILE A 132 13.58 9.29 5.60
C ILE A 132 13.94 9.83 4.23
N THR A 133 12.96 9.87 3.33
CA THR A 133 13.08 10.50 2.02
C THR A 133 12.38 11.86 2.06
N GLN A 134 13.15 12.92 1.81
CA GLN A 134 12.64 14.29 1.77
C GLN A 134 12.29 14.70 0.33
N PHE A 135 11.14 15.36 0.19
CA PHE A 135 10.66 15.95 -1.05
C PHE A 135 10.50 17.47 -0.88
N GLU A 136 10.11 18.14 -1.95
CA GLU A 136 9.81 19.57 -1.94
C GLU A 136 8.69 19.92 -0.93
N GLU A 137 8.61 21.19 -0.55
CA GLU A 137 7.59 21.73 0.34
C GLU A 137 7.51 21.08 1.74
N GLY A 138 8.57 20.38 2.17
CA GLY A 138 8.62 19.74 3.49
C GLY A 138 7.84 18.43 3.57
N ARG A 139 7.58 17.78 2.44
CA ARG A 139 7.00 16.42 2.43
C ARG A 139 8.07 15.39 2.79
N LEU A 140 7.74 14.45 3.69
CA LEU A 140 8.61 13.36 4.10
C LEU A 140 7.91 12.00 3.88
N LEU A 141 8.63 11.04 3.31
CA LEU A 141 8.26 9.63 3.34
C LEU A 141 9.22 8.89 4.28
N ILE A 142 8.67 8.12 5.20
CA ILE A 142 9.40 7.43 6.25
C ILE A 142 9.14 5.93 6.10
N LYS A 143 10.20 5.11 6.14
CA LYS A 143 10.08 3.64 6.11
C LYS A 143 10.69 3.04 7.37
N ASP A 144 9.92 2.31 8.17
CA ASP A 144 10.44 1.65 9.37
C ASP A 144 11.24 0.36 9.06
N ILE A 145 11.78 -0.26 10.11
CA ILE A 145 12.58 -1.49 10.02
C ILE A 145 11.74 -2.68 9.50
N ASP A 146 10.46 -2.73 9.84
CA ASP A 146 9.52 -3.78 9.39
C ASP A 146 9.02 -3.53 7.96
N GLY A 147 9.33 -2.36 7.40
CA GLY A 147 9.01 -1.98 6.03
C GLY A 147 7.69 -1.21 5.87
N ASN A 148 7.01 -0.90 6.97
CA ASN A 148 5.84 -0.02 6.95
C ASN A 148 6.25 1.38 6.50
N ARG A 149 5.34 2.06 5.82
CA ARG A 149 5.59 3.39 5.27
C ARG A 149 4.68 4.40 5.92
N TYR A 150 5.20 5.58 6.18
CA TYR A 150 4.47 6.70 6.74
C TYR A 150 4.75 7.94 5.91
N GLU A 151 3.81 8.89 5.94
CA GLU A 151 3.95 10.16 5.25
C GLU A 151 3.75 11.33 6.21
N ILE A 152 4.58 12.36 6.06
CA ILE A 152 4.30 13.70 6.57
C ILE A 152 4.13 14.61 5.33
N PRO A 153 2.91 15.01 4.96
CA PRO A 153 2.67 15.76 3.73
C PRO A 153 3.40 17.11 3.68
N ASN A 154 3.52 17.77 4.84
CA ASN A 154 4.30 19.00 5.00
C ASN A 154 4.63 19.17 6.49
N TYR A 155 5.89 18.93 6.88
CA TYR A 155 6.25 18.97 8.29
C TYR A 155 6.23 20.37 8.88
N PHE A 156 6.39 21.43 8.07
CA PHE A 156 6.29 22.82 8.53
C PHE A 156 4.88 23.20 9.02
N LYS A 157 3.87 22.41 8.66
CA LYS A 157 2.48 22.60 9.11
C LYS A 157 2.14 21.86 10.41
N LEU A 158 3.07 21.06 10.95
CA LEU A 158 2.90 20.41 12.24
C LEU A 158 3.11 21.40 13.39
N ASP A 159 2.78 20.98 14.61
CA ASP A 159 3.05 21.80 15.79
C ASP A 159 4.57 21.98 16.00
N LYS A 160 4.95 23.03 16.75
CA LYS A 160 6.36 23.42 16.94
C LYS A 160 7.24 22.28 17.47
N ARG A 161 6.73 21.45 18.39
CA ARG A 161 7.51 20.32 18.94
C ARG A 161 7.81 19.32 17.84
N SER A 162 6.81 18.99 17.04
CA SER A 162 6.97 18.09 15.90
C SER A 162 8.02 18.60 14.91
N VAL A 163 7.96 19.87 14.53
CA VAL A 163 8.94 20.49 13.63
C VAL A 163 10.36 20.37 14.21
N THR A 164 10.54 20.77 15.47
CA THR A 164 11.86 20.71 16.13
C THR A 164 12.41 19.30 16.20
N LEU A 165 11.57 18.29 16.50
CA LEU A 165 12.01 16.89 16.52
C LEU A 165 12.43 16.41 15.13
N ILE A 166 11.65 16.71 14.09
CA ILE A 166 11.95 16.32 12.70
C ILE A 166 13.26 16.94 12.22
N GLU A 167 13.50 18.22 12.51
CA GLU A 167 14.74 18.93 12.15
C GLU A 167 16.00 18.31 12.78
N THR A 168 15.88 17.47 13.81
CA THR A 168 17.01 16.70 14.33
C THR A 168 17.36 15.47 13.48
N GLN A 169 16.52 15.11 12.51
CA GLN A 169 16.62 13.89 11.72
C GLN A 169 16.87 14.14 10.24
N VAL A 170 16.32 15.23 9.70
CA VAL A 170 16.55 15.68 8.31
C VAL A 170 17.84 16.49 8.16
#